data_AF-A0A8T6WIS8-F1
#
_entry.id   AF-A0A8T6WIS8-F1
#
_cell.length_a   1.000
_cell.length_b   1.000
_cell.length_c   1.000
_cell.angle_alpha   90.00
_cell.angle_beta   90.00
_cell.angle_gamma   90.00
#
_symmetry.space_group_name_H-M   'P 1'
#
loop_
_entity.id
_entity.type
_entity.pdbx_description
1 polymer ?
#
loop_
_entity_poly.entity_id
_entity_poly.type
_entity_poly.pdbx_seq_one_letter_code
_entity_poly.pdbx_strand_id
1 'polypeptide(L)'
;CYAGDKPDYEKVAKKQFYKSGIKELIDVASRLRTAIVCSEENPYHCHRHKLITQTLLEMGIEVIHIRRDGSLEKAERAEKQLSLFRESR
;
A
#
# COMPACT_ATOMS: atom_id res chain seq x y z
N CYS A 1 5.63 9.14 -13.31
CA CYS A 1 5.21 8.16 -12.28
C CYS A 1 4.79 6.82 -12.88
N TYR A 2 5.01 6.59 -14.17
CA TYR A 2 4.64 5.37 -14.89
C TYR A 2 5.90 4.73 -15.49
N ALA A 3 5.84 3.43 -15.70
CA ALA A 3 6.76 2.65 -16.52
C ALA A 3 5.93 2.01 -17.64
N GLY A 4 5.84 2.69 -18.79
CA GLY A 4 4.87 2.33 -19.83
C GLY A 4 3.43 2.65 -19.41
N ASP A 5 2.55 1.65 -19.50
CA ASP A 5 1.13 1.72 -19.16
C ASP A 5 0.86 1.52 -17.66
N LYS A 6 1.86 1.07 -16.88
CA LYS A 6 1.70 0.73 -15.46
C LYS A 6 2.29 1.80 -14.53
N PRO A 7 1.66 2.07 -13.37
CA PRO A 7 2.24 2.94 -12.37
C PRO A 7 3.53 2.33 -11.82
N ASP A 8 4.56 3.16 -11.72
CA ASP A 8 5.84 2.82 -11.11
C ASP A 8 5.80 3.25 -9.64
N TYR A 9 5.52 2.29 -8.76
CA TYR A 9 5.30 2.53 -7.34
C TYR A 9 6.53 3.11 -6.63
N GLU A 10 7.75 2.73 -7.04
CA GLU A 10 8.96 3.32 -6.48
C GLU A 10 9.08 4.81 -6.84
N LYS A 11 8.76 5.17 -8.09
CA LYS A 11 8.75 6.57 -8.52
C LYS A 11 7.65 7.36 -7.83
N VAL A 12 6.46 6.77 -7.64
CA VAL A 12 5.35 7.41 -6.93
C VAL A 12 5.70 7.64 -5.45
N ALA A 13 6.25 6.63 -4.77
CA ALA A 13 6.61 6.72 -3.35
C ALA A 13 7.61 7.84 -3.06
N LYS A 14 8.45 8.20 -4.03
CA LYS A 14 9.43 9.29 -3.94
C LYS A 14 8.82 10.69 -4.11
N LYS A 15 7.58 10.82 -4.63
CA LYS A 15 6.96 12.12 -4.93
C LYS A 15 6.47 12.84 -3.67
N GLN A 16 6.57 14.17 -3.70
CA GLN A 16 6.18 15.01 -2.58
C GLN A 16 4.69 14.90 -2.23
N PHE A 17 3.81 14.85 -3.24
CA PHE A 17 2.37 14.69 -3.01
C PHE A 17 2.06 13.38 -2.28
N TYR A 18 2.76 12.29 -2.63
CA TYR A 18 2.56 10.99 -2.03
C TYR A 18 3.01 11.00 -0.56
N LYS A 19 4.23 11.47 -0.30
CA LYS A 19 4.76 11.60 1.07
C LYS A 19 3.89 12.47 1.96
N SER A 20 3.37 13.57 1.41
CA SER A 20 2.46 14.47 2.14
C SER A 20 1.14 13.79 2.45
N GLY A 21 0.55 13.06 1.50
CA GLY A 21 -0.68 12.29 1.72
C GLY A 21 -0.50 11.15 2.73
N ILE A 22 0.63 10.45 2.74
CA ILE A 22 0.93 9.44 3.77
C ILE A 22 1.04 10.10 5.15
N LYS A 23 1.72 11.24 5.27
CA LYS A 23 1.82 11.97 6.53
C LYS A 23 0.44 12.42 7.03
N GLU A 24 -0.39 12.98 6.15
CA GLU A 24 -1.75 13.39 6.48
C GLU A 24 -2.61 12.21 6.94
N LEU A 25 -2.54 11.09 6.23
CA LEU A 25 -3.26 9.87 6.59
C LEU A 25 -2.88 9.38 8.00
N ILE A 26 -1.58 9.34 8.30
CA ILE A 26 -1.08 8.93 9.62
C ILE A 26 -1.56 9.90 10.70
N ASP A 27 -1.51 11.21 10.42
CA ASP A 27 -1.97 12.25 11.34
C ASP A 27 -3.47 12.10 11.66
N VAL A 28 -4.30 11.88 10.65
CA VAL A 28 -5.74 11.63 10.83
C VAL A 28 -5.98 10.34 11.62
N ALA A 29 -5.30 9.24 11.25
CA ALA A 29 -5.42 7.95 11.94
C ALA A 29 -4.97 7.99 13.41
N SER A 30 -4.05 8.90 13.77
CA SER A 30 -3.61 9.08 15.15
C SER A 30 -4.66 9.77 16.04
N ARG A 31 -5.63 10.47 15.43
CA ARG A 31 -6.64 11.27 16.14
C ARG A 31 -8.04 10.67 16.06
N LEU A 32 -8.34 9.94 14.98
CA LEU A 32 -9.67 9.43 14.66
C LEU A 32 -9.59 7.96 14.23
N ARG A 33 -10.64 7.20 14.54
CA ARG A 33 -10.83 5.85 13.96
C ARG A 33 -11.07 6.00 12.47
N THR A 34 -10.06 5.69 11.67
CA THR A 34 -10.01 5.98 10.24
C THR A 34 -9.98 4.69 9.42
N ALA A 35 -10.78 4.63 8.37
CA ALA A 35 -10.77 3.57 7.37
C ALA A 35 -10.57 4.16 5.98
N ILE A 36 -9.75 3.52 5.15
CA ILE A 36 -9.56 3.89 3.74
C ILE A 36 -10.22 2.80 2.90
N VAL A 37 -11.11 3.21 2.00
CA VAL A 37 -11.82 2.28 1.11
C VAL A 37 -11.12 2.17 -0.25
N CYS A 38 -11.06 0.95 -0.78
CA CYS A 38 -10.65 0.63 -2.15
C CYS A 38 -11.89 0.14 -2.92
N SER A 39 -11.89 0.22 -4.24
CA SER A 39 -13.00 -0.32 -5.05
C SER A 39 -12.93 -1.85 -5.14
N GLU A 40 -11.74 -2.40 -4.90
CA GLU A 40 -11.40 -3.79 -4.94
C GLU A 40 -11.61 -4.43 -3.56
N GLU A 41 -12.34 -5.55 -3.53
CA GLU A 41 -12.56 -6.34 -2.30
C GLU A 41 -11.27 -7.02 -1.83
N ASN A 42 -10.49 -7.57 -2.77
CA ASN A 42 -9.27 -8.29 -2.45
C ASN A 42 -8.05 -7.34 -2.46
N PRO A 43 -7.36 -7.15 -1.32
CA PRO A 43 -6.23 -6.25 -1.18
C PRO A 43 -5.08 -6.64 -2.11
N TYR A 44 -4.83 -7.92 -2.39
CA TYR A 44 -3.75 -8.34 -3.30
C TYR A 44 -3.99 -7.90 -4.76
N HIS A 45 -5.23 -7.56 -5.12
CA HIS A 45 -5.58 -6.96 -6.42
C HIS A 45 -5.68 -5.42 -6.35
N CYS A 46 -5.73 -4.82 -5.16
CA CYS A 46 -5.80 -3.37 -4.98
C CYS A 46 -4.40 -2.73 -5.09
N HIS A 47 -4.28 -1.72 -5.95
CA HIS A 47 -3.09 -0.85 -6.03
C HIS A 47 -2.67 -0.21 -4.70
N ARG A 48 -3.62 0.09 -3.79
CA ARG A 48 -3.32 0.68 -2.48
C ARG A 48 -2.57 -0.30 -1.58
N HIS A 49 -2.89 -1.59 -1.65
CA HIS A 49 -2.12 -2.59 -0.91
C HIS A 49 -0.67 -2.65 -1.40
N LYS A 50 -0.46 -2.57 -2.72
CA LYS A 50 0.87 -2.63 -3.34
C LYS A 50 1.76 -1.42 -3.05
N LEU A 51 1.19 -0.30 -2.63
CA LEU A 51 1.91 0.96 -2.44
C LEU A 51 1.71 1.55 -1.03
N ILE A 52 0.49 1.96 -0.71
CA ILE A 52 0.17 2.65 0.56
C ILE A 52 0.36 1.71 1.73
N THR A 53 -0.23 0.51 1.69
CA THR A 53 -0.10 -0.47 2.77
C THR A 53 1.36 -0.85 2.99
N GLN A 54 2.12 -1.14 1.93
CA GLN A 54 3.55 -1.44 2.08
C GLN A 54 4.33 -0.27 2.70
N THR A 55 4.03 0.97 2.32
CA THR A 55 4.66 2.16 2.94
C THR A 55 4.35 2.25 4.44
N LEU A 56 3.09 2.04 4.84
CA LEU A 56 2.68 2.10 6.25
C LEU A 56 3.33 0.97 7.07
N LEU A 57 3.34 -0.25 6.54
CA LEU A 57 4.01 -1.39 7.16
C LEU A 57 5.53 -1.15 7.27
N GLU A 58 6.15 -0.49 6.28
CA GLU A 58 7.55 -0.10 6.35
C GLU A 58 7.86 0.89 7.48
N MET A 59 6.88 1.72 7.84
CA MET A 59 6.95 2.66 8.95
C MET A 59 6.56 2.02 10.30
N GLY A 60 6.30 0.71 10.34
CA GLY A 60 5.90 -0.01 11.55
C GLY A 60 4.44 0.19 11.95
N ILE A 61 3.60 0.71 11.06
CA ILE A 61 2.18 0.96 11.31
C ILE A 61 1.39 -0.30 10.96
N GLU A 62 0.58 -0.80 11.90
CA GLU A 62 -0.32 -1.92 11.64
C GLU A 62 -1.44 -1.53 10.67
N VAL A 63 -1.67 -2.37 9.67
CA VAL A 63 -2.77 -2.20 8.71
C VAL A 63 -3.66 -3.44 8.77
N ILE A 64 -4.97 -3.22 8.89
CA ILE A 64 -5.98 -4.28 8.92
C ILE A 64 -6.89 -4.09 7.71
N HIS A 65 -7.00 -5.12 6.88
CA HIS A 65 -7.95 -5.19 5.78
C HIS A 65 -9.32 -5.66 6.31
N ILE A 66 -10.36 -4.92 5.95
CA ILE A 66 -11.75 -5.29 6.21
C ILE A 66 -12.28 -5.94 4.93
N ARG A 67 -12.58 -7.24 4.99
CA ARG A 67 -13.05 -8.02 3.84
C ARG A 67 -14.56 -7.85 3.65
N ARG A 68 -15.08 -8.30 2.50
CA ARG A 68 -16.52 -8.18 2.17
C ARG A 68 -17.43 -8.87 3.19
N ASP A 69 -17.00 -10.01 3.73
CA ASP A 69 -17.74 -10.76 4.75
C ASP A 69 -17.59 -10.18 6.17
N GLY A 70 -16.90 -9.04 6.31
CA GLY A 70 -16.61 -8.39 7.57
C GLY A 70 -15.42 -8.99 8.33
N SER A 71 -14.77 -10.03 7.79
CA SER A 71 -13.56 -10.58 8.38
C SER A 71 -12.42 -9.58 8.33
N LEU A 72 -11.52 -9.69 9.30
CA LEU A 72 -10.34 -8.84 9.44
C LEU A 72 -9.10 -9.65 9.07
N GLU A 73 -8.30 -9.12 8.15
CA GLU A 73 -7.05 -9.71 7.70
C GLU A 73 -5.91 -8.73 8.00
N LYS A 74 -4.93 -9.15 8.80
CA LYS A 74 -3.74 -8.32 9.04
C LYS A 74 -2.94 -8.25 7.75
N ALA A 75 -2.57 -7.04 7.34
CA ALA A 75 -1.70 -6.87 6.21
C ALA A 75 -0.29 -7.31 6.58
N GLU A 76 0.31 -8.11 5.71
CA GLU A 76 1.71 -8.48 5.83
C GLU A 76 2.53 -7.66 4.83
N ARG A 77 3.81 -7.50 5.16
CA ARG A 77 4.75 -6.98 4.18
C ARG A 77 4.76 -7.99 3.05
N ALA A 78 4.39 -7.55 1.86
CA ALA A 78 4.77 -8.28 0.68
C ALA A 78 6.30 -8.25 0.73
N GLU A 79 6.95 -9.40 0.96
CA GLU A 79 8.38 -9.49 0.75
C GLU A 79 8.61 -8.80 -0.58
N LYS A 80 9.37 -7.69 -0.57
CA LYS A 80 9.83 -7.02 -1.79
C LYS A 80 10.09 -8.15 -2.74
N GLN A 81 9.38 -8.20 -3.87
CA GLN A 81 9.47 -9.29 -4.83
C GLN A 81 10.93 -9.35 -5.28
N LEU A 82 11.78 -9.99 -4.48
CA LEU A 82 13.22 -9.96 -4.54
C LEU A 82 13.48 -11.05 -5.55
N SER A 83 13.70 -10.60 -6.79
CA SER A 83 14.35 -11.38 -7.83
C SER A 83 13.68 -12.71 -8.22
N LEU A 84 12.38 -12.71 -8.52
CA LEU A 84 11.78 -13.81 -9.30
C LEU A 84 11.69 -13.52 -10.81
N PHE A 85 12.46 -12.53 -11.29
CA PHE A 85 12.91 -12.41 -12.69
C PHE A 85 14.32 -11.77 -12.77
N ARG A 86 15.29 -12.34 -12.05
CA ARG A 86 16.69 -12.32 -12.51
C ARG A 86 16.93 -13.58 -13.34
N GLU A 87 16.18 -13.70 -14.43
CA GLU A 87 16.42 -14.65 -15.53
C GLU A 87 16.06 -13.86 -16.80
N SER A 88 16.87 -13.77 -17.84
CA SER A 88 18.14 -14.40 -18.15
C SER A 88 18.93 -13.43 -19.03
N ARG A 89 20.16 -13.80 -19.31
CA ARG A 89 21.05 -13.16 -20.27
C ARG A 89 20.36 -12.86 -21.62
#